data_AF-A0A7X9GRC8-F1
#
_entry.id   AF-A0A7X9GRC8-F1
#
_cell.length_a   1.000
_cell.length_b   1.000
_cell.length_c   1.000
_cell.angle_alpha   90.00
_cell.angle_beta   90.00
_cell.angle_gamma   90.00
#
_symmetry.space_group_name_H-M   'P 1'
#
loop_
_entity.id
_entity.type
_entity.pdbx_description
1 polymer ?
#
loop_
_entity_poly.entity_id
_entity_poly.type
_entity_poly.pdbx_seq_one_letter_code
_entity_poly.pdbx_strand_id
1 'polypeptide(L)'
;MSEIKLEVGKTYINRKGEEVRIIENDCCPEFPYKGSNGEWFSESGKRWDDKPSADLVEEVPSEPTRRRAGLTQRAGGSLTPFGESIKLLRDLADLQNGALEQYRKEWEETMEQVYDFLNRWEGQ
;
A
#
# COMPACT_ATOMS: atom_id res chain seq x y z
N MET A 1 8.24 7.35 26.57
CA MET A 1 7.18 8.17 25.95
C MET A 1 7.60 8.34 24.50
N SER A 2 6.96 7.62 23.59
CA SER A 2 7.30 7.66 22.17
C SER A 2 6.62 8.88 21.56
N GLU A 3 7.36 9.97 21.37
CA GLU A 3 6.87 11.17 20.66
C GLU A 3 6.93 10.91 19.16
N ILE A 4 5.92 10.22 18.63
CA ILE A 4 5.72 10.18 17.18
C ILE A 4 5.05 11.47 16.73
N LYS A 5 5.40 11.95 15.54
CA LYS A 5 4.74 13.09 14.89
C LYS A 5 4.03 12.59 13.65
N LEU A 6 2.71 12.75 13.63
CA LEU A 6 1.90 12.37 12.48
C LEU A 6 2.10 13.35 11.31
N GLU A 7 2.29 12.82 10.12
CA GLU A 7 2.34 13.60 8.89
C GLU A 7 1.47 12.95 7.82
N VAL A 8 0.79 13.78 7.03
CA VAL A 8 -0.07 13.31 5.93
C VAL A 8 0.78 12.59 4.90
N GLY A 9 0.33 11.40 4.50
CA GLY A 9 1.00 10.53 3.55
C GLY A 9 1.85 9.43 4.19
N LYS A 10 2.20 9.55 5.49
CA LYS A 10 2.96 8.55 6.24
C LYS A 10 2.09 7.45 6.83
N THR A 11 2.72 6.30 7.09
CA THR A 11 2.09 5.13 7.71
C THR A 11 2.66 4.92 9.09
N TYR A 12 1.78 4.60 10.03
CA TYR A 12 2.12 4.37 11.43
C TYR A 12 1.52 3.04 11.86
N ILE A 13 2.14 2.38 12.83
CA ILE A 13 1.64 1.14 13.40
C ILE A 13 1.13 1.40 14.81
N ASN A 14 -0.03 0.85 15.13
CA ASN A 14 -0.57 0.92 16.49
C ASN A 14 0.01 -0.19 17.38
N ARG A 15 -0.30 -0.16 18.69
CA ARG A 15 0.14 -1.19 19.64
C ARG A 15 -0.33 -2.61 19.32
N LYS A 16 -1.38 -2.76 18.51
CA LYS A 16 -1.89 -4.05 18.05
C LYS A 16 -1.16 -4.59 16.81
N GLY A 17 -0.28 -3.79 16.21
CA GLY A 17 0.39 -4.16 14.96
C GLY A 17 -0.40 -3.80 13.70
N GLU A 18 -1.41 -2.93 13.79
CA GLU A 18 -2.20 -2.50 12.64
C GLU A 18 -1.59 -1.25 12.01
N GLU A 19 -1.40 -1.28 10.69
CA GLU A 19 -0.88 -0.18 9.90
C GLU A 19 -1.99 0.81 9.55
N VAL A 20 -1.80 2.07 9.94
CA VAL A 20 -2.71 3.18 9.68
C VAL A 20 -1.97 4.26 8.93
N ARG A 21 -2.43 4.57 7.72
CA ARG A 21 -1.86 5.65 6.92
C ARG A 21 -2.62 6.94 7.18
N ILE A 22 -1.92 8.03 7.44
CA ILE A 22 -2.55 9.34 7.58
C ILE A 22 -2.87 9.87 6.19
N ILE A 23 -4.15 10.06 5.89
CA ILE A 23 -4.65 10.44 4.56
C ILE A 23 -5.05 11.91 4.48
N GLU A 24 -5.40 12.53 5.60
CA GLU A 24 -5.99 13.87 5.63
C GLU A 24 -5.58 14.61 6.91
N ASN A 25 -5.42 15.92 6.80
CA ASN A 25 -5.27 16.82 7.94
C ASN A 25 -6.37 17.88 7.84
N ASP A 26 -7.34 17.82 8.76
CA ASP A 26 -8.53 18.70 8.79
C ASP A 26 -8.32 19.92 9.70
N CYS A 27 -7.08 20.15 10.17
CA CYS A 27 -6.69 21.26 11.05
C CYS A 27 -7.54 21.40 12.33
N CYS A 28 -8.28 20.35 12.72
CA CYS A 28 -9.01 20.33 13.98
C CYS A 28 -8.03 20.48 15.16
N PRO A 29 -8.34 21.32 16.17
CA PRO A 29 -7.40 21.68 17.22
C PRO A 29 -7.03 20.52 18.16
N GLU A 30 -7.88 19.49 18.31
CA GLU A 30 -7.62 18.35 19.19
C GLU A 30 -7.10 17.11 18.43
N PHE A 31 -7.62 16.84 17.24
CA PHE A 31 -7.27 15.66 16.42
C PHE A 31 -7.24 16.02 14.94
N PRO A 32 -6.15 16.65 14.47
CA PRO A 32 -6.07 17.16 13.11
C PRO A 32 -5.94 16.05 12.06
N TYR A 33 -5.41 14.87 12.41
CA TYR A 33 -5.05 13.84 11.43
C TYR A 33 -6.08 12.74 11.32
N LYS A 34 -6.45 12.40 10.08
CA LYS A 34 -7.34 11.29 9.78
C LYS A 34 -6.56 10.13 9.18
N GLY A 35 -6.72 8.95 9.76
CA GLY A 35 -6.18 7.71 9.27
C GLY A 35 -7.02 7.08 8.15
N SER A 36 -6.40 6.17 7.40
CA SER A 36 -7.02 5.34 6.37
C SER A 36 -8.11 4.41 6.91
N ASN A 37 -8.10 4.18 8.23
CA ASN A 37 -9.13 3.45 8.97
C ASN A 37 -10.36 4.32 9.31
N GLY A 38 -10.37 5.60 8.91
CA GLY A 38 -11.44 6.55 9.24
C GLY A 38 -11.38 7.07 10.67
N GLU A 39 -10.30 6.80 11.40
CA GLU A 39 -10.11 7.26 12.78
C GLU A 39 -9.28 8.55 12.83
N TRP A 40 -9.52 9.35 13.85
CA TRP A 40 -8.85 10.62 14.07
C TRP A 40 -7.77 10.49 15.14
N PHE A 41 -6.64 11.11 14.88
CA PHE A 41 -5.45 11.06 15.70
C PHE A 41 -4.89 12.46 15.99
N SER A 42 -4.36 12.62 17.19
CA SER A 42 -3.60 13.81 17.59
C SER A 42 -2.21 13.81 16.94
N GLU A 43 -1.52 14.95 16.95
CA GLU A 43 -0.11 15.04 16.54
C GLU A 43 0.80 13.98 17.20
N SER A 44 0.46 13.60 18.44
CA SER A 44 1.18 12.62 19.25
C SER A 44 0.77 11.16 18.99
N GLY A 45 -0.12 10.90 18.03
CA GLY A 45 -0.56 9.55 17.70
C GLY A 45 -1.67 8.98 18.58
N LYS A 46 -2.26 9.78 19.47
CA LYS A 46 -3.39 9.34 20.29
C LYS A 46 -4.66 9.34 19.47
N ARG A 47 -5.43 8.27 19.58
CA ARG A 47 -6.74 8.17 18.94
C ARG A 47 -7.77 9.05 19.69
N TRP A 48 -8.78 9.54 18.96
CA TRP A 48 -9.95 10.22 19.53
C TRP A 48 -10.71 9.36 20.56
N ASP A 49 -10.81 8.05 20.32
CA ASP A 49 -11.42 7.11 21.26
C ASP A 49 -10.40 6.80 22.36
N ASP A 50 -10.80 6.90 23.64
CA ASP A 50 -9.99 6.71 24.87
C ASP A 50 -9.47 5.25 25.06
N LYS A 51 -9.19 4.56 23.96
CA LYS A 51 -8.65 3.20 23.90
C LYS A 51 -7.15 3.26 23.61
N PRO A 52 -6.30 3.14 24.64
CA PRO A 52 -4.83 3.21 24.49
C PRO A 52 -4.25 2.04 23.68
N SER A 53 -5.06 1.05 23.31
CA SER A 53 -4.68 -0.05 22.42
C SER A 53 -4.58 0.35 20.95
N ALA A 54 -5.24 1.43 20.54
CA ALA A 54 -5.27 1.89 19.15
C ALA A 54 -4.36 3.10 18.92
N ASP A 55 -3.65 3.56 19.95
CA ASP A 55 -2.65 4.62 19.82
C ASP A 55 -1.53 4.16 18.89
N LEU A 56 -1.17 5.06 17.98
CA LEU A 56 -0.03 4.92 17.08
C LEU A 56 1.24 5.04 17.93
N VAL A 57 2.18 4.11 17.74
CA VAL A 57 3.40 4.05 18.57
C VAL A 57 4.69 4.16 17.78
N GLU A 58 4.67 3.82 16.50
CA GLU A 58 5.85 3.81 15.66
C GLU A 58 5.49 4.26 14.24
N GLU A 59 6.30 5.14 13.67
CA GLU A 59 6.26 5.48 12.26
C GLU A 59 6.88 4.32 11.48
N VAL A 60 6.10 3.73 10.57
CA VAL A 60 6.64 2.75 9.63
C VAL A 60 7.17 3.56 8.45
N PRO A 61 8.50 3.59 8.20
CA PRO A 61 9.02 4.29 7.04
C PRO A 61 8.35 3.72 5.81
N SER A 62 7.64 4.58 5.07
CA SER A 62 7.00 4.26 3.81
C SER A 62 8.07 4.09 2.72
N GLU A 63 9.01 3.19 2.94
CA GLU A 63 9.87 2.67 1.90
C GLU A 63 9.16 1.50 1.20
N PRO A 64 9.16 1.47 -0.15
CA PRO A 64 8.79 0.26 -0.89
C PRO A 64 9.77 -0.90 -0.62
N THR A 65 10.84 -0.67 0.14
CA THR A 65 11.95 -1.59 0.38
C THR A 65 11.69 -2.64 1.48
N ARG A 66 10.65 -2.51 2.32
CA ARG A 66 10.32 -3.55 3.33
C ARG A 66 9.61 -4.79 2.76
N ARG A 67 9.60 -4.97 1.43
CA ARG A 67 9.21 -6.23 0.76
C ARG A 67 10.33 -6.91 -0.02
N ARG A 68 11.60 -6.72 0.39
CA ARG A 68 12.71 -7.54 -0.14
C ARG A 68 13.27 -8.60 0.80
N ALA A 69 12.61 -8.86 1.92
CA ALA A 69 12.97 -9.99 2.78
C ALA A 69 11.70 -10.65 3.34
N GLY A 70 11.08 -11.56 2.58
CA GLY A 70 10.07 -12.44 3.17
C GLY A 70 8.87 -12.89 2.33
N LEU A 71 8.91 -12.89 0.98
CA LEU A 71 7.87 -13.54 0.18
C LEU A 71 8.46 -14.57 -0.78
N THR A 72 9.13 -15.56 -0.21
CA THR A 72 8.97 -16.93 -0.69
C THR A 72 7.94 -17.58 0.22
N GLN A 73 6.85 -18.08 -0.39
CA GLN A 73 5.72 -18.82 0.21
C GLN A 73 4.59 -17.94 0.77
N ARG A 74 3.31 -18.09 0.38
CA ARG A 74 2.62 -19.06 -0.48
C ARG A 74 1.25 -18.47 -0.82
N ALA A 75 1.00 -18.19 -2.08
CA ALA A 75 -0.32 -18.35 -2.69
C ALA A 75 -0.13 -19.37 -3.82
N GLY A 76 -0.91 -20.44 -3.81
CA GLY A 76 -0.72 -21.62 -4.64
C GLY A 76 -1.00 -21.37 -6.13
N GLY A 77 -0.01 -20.86 -6.83
CA GLY A 77 0.08 -20.83 -8.27
C GLY A 77 1.43 -20.26 -8.64
N SER A 78 2.40 -21.13 -8.93
CA SER A 78 3.71 -20.68 -9.44
C SER A 78 3.45 -19.95 -10.74
N LEU A 79 3.47 -18.62 -10.74
CA LEU A 79 3.61 -17.90 -11.99
C LEU A 79 4.94 -18.38 -12.58
N THR A 80 4.89 -18.72 -13.86
CA THR A 80 6.09 -19.01 -14.63
C THR A 80 7.02 -17.78 -14.54
N PRO A 81 8.35 -17.94 -14.77
CA PRO A 81 9.27 -16.79 -14.85
C PRO A 81 8.77 -15.69 -15.80
N PHE A 82 7.95 -16.09 -16.77
CA PHE A 82 7.25 -15.21 -17.68
C PHE A 82 6.12 -14.40 -16.99
N GLY A 83 5.28 -15.03 -16.17
CA GLY A 83 4.27 -14.33 -15.38
C GLY A 83 4.84 -13.34 -14.36
N GLU A 84 6.04 -13.61 -13.84
CA GLU A 84 6.78 -12.64 -13.03
C GLU A 84 7.24 -11.44 -13.86
N SER A 85 7.64 -11.65 -15.11
CA SER A 85 8.05 -10.57 -16.02
C SER A 85 6.89 -9.63 -16.35
N ILE A 86 5.69 -10.16 -16.57
CA ILE A 86 4.48 -9.36 -16.81
C ILE A 86 4.07 -8.54 -15.59
N LYS A 87 4.20 -9.10 -14.38
CA LYS A 87 3.98 -8.35 -13.14
C LYS A 87 4.97 -7.21 -12.98
N LEU A 88 6.26 -7.45 -13.26
CA LEU A 88 7.29 -6.41 -13.20
C LEU A 88 7.01 -5.25 -14.18
N LEU A 89 6.57 -5.55 -15.40
CA LEU A 89 6.20 -4.51 -16.38
C LEU A 89 5.02 -3.67 -15.88
N ARG A 90 4.04 -4.30 -15.25
CA ARG A 90 2.90 -3.61 -14.63
C ARG A 90 3.35 -2.70 -13.50
N ASP A 91 4.15 -3.22 -12.57
CA ASP A 91 4.68 -2.46 -11.44
C ASP A 91 5.53 -1.26 -11.91
N LEU A 92 6.28 -1.43 -13.01
CA LEU A 92 7.10 -0.37 -13.60
C LEU A 92 6.24 0.73 -14.23
N ALA A 93 5.16 0.35 -14.92
CA ALA A 93 4.23 1.28 -15.55
C ALA A 93 3.43 2.08 -14.49
N ASP A 94 3.03 1.43 -13.39
CA ASP A 94 2.39 2.06 -12.24
C ASP A 94 3.33 3.09 -11.57
N LEU A 95 4.63 2.75 -11.46
CA LEU A 95 5.65 3.61 -10.88
C LEU A 95 5.95 4.86 -11.74
N GLN A 96 5.94 4.71 -13.06
CA GLN A 96 6.31 5.79 -13.98
C GLN A 96 5.17 6.80 -14.21
N ASN A 97 3.92 6.36 -14.15
CA ASN A 97 2.76 7.19 -14.51
C ASN A 97 1.91 7.65 -13.31
N GLY A 98 2.22 7.23 -12.08
CA GLY A 98 1.64 7.73 -10.82
C GLY A 98 0.17 7.39 -10.57
N ALA A 99 -0.61 7.11 -11.61
CA ALA A 99 -1.94 6.52 -11.55
C ALA A 99 -2.28 5.95 -12.93
N LEU A 100 -2.01 4.67 -13.12
CA LEU A 100 -2.42 3.92 -14.31
C LEU A 100 -3.95 3.83 -14.45
N GLU A 101 -4.71 4.33 -13.47
CA GLU A 101 -6.17 4.53 -13.52
C GLU A 101 -6.66 5.22 -14.80
N GLN A 102 -5.93 6.22 -15.32
CA GLN A 102 -6.33 6.94 -16.54
C GLN A 102 -6.17 6.09 -17.80
N TYR A 103 -5.24 5.14 -17.80
CA TYR A 103 -4.95 4.22 -18.92
C TYR A 103 -5.36 2.79 -18.61
N ARG A 104 -6.10 2.56 -17.51
CA ARG A 104 -6.49 1.24 -17.01
C ARG A 104 -7.18 0.44 -18.09
N LYS A 105 -8.08 1.08 -18.83
CA LYS A 105 -8.86 0.43 -19.88
C LYS A 105 -7.98 -0.03 -21.05
N GLU A 106 -7.10 0.85 -21.54
CA GLU A 106 -6.17 0.54 -22.64
C GLU A 106 -5.13 -0.51 -22.21
N TRP A 107 -4.72 -0.46 -20.95
CA TRP A 107 -3.80 -1.43 -20.37
C TRP A 107 -4.43 -2.80 -20.17
N GLU A 108 -5.66 -2.88 -19.65
CA GLU A 108 -6.40 -4.13 -19.50
C GLU A 108 -6.62 -4.79 -20.87
N GLU A 109 -6.98 -4.02 -21.89
CA GLU A 109 -7.16 -4.50 -23.27
C GLU A 109 -5.84 -4.95 -23.91
N THR A 110 -4.74 -4.23 -23.67
CA THR A 110 -3.40 -4.63 -24.12
C THR A 110 -2.95 -5.91 -23.42
N MET A 111 -3.20 -6.03 -22.12
CA MET A 111 -2.82 -7.20 -21.33
C MET A 111 -3.65 -8.42 -21.74
N GLU A 112 -4.93 -8.26 -22.06
CA GLU A 112 -5.78 -9.33 -22.59
C GLU A 112 -5.21 -9.86 -23.93
N GLN A 113 -4.83 -8.98 -24.85
CA GLN A 113 -4.17 -9.39 -26.10
C GLN A 113 -2.83 -10.09 -25.87
N VAL A 114 -2.05 -9.62 -24.90
CA VAL A 114 -0.80 -10.28 -24.49
C VAL A 114 -1.10 -11.66 -23.94
N TYR A 115 -2.08 -11.82 -23.04
CA TYR A 115 -2.48 -13.13 -22.50
C TYR A 115 -3.00 -14.08 -23.59
N ASP A 116 -3.81 -13.60 -24.53
CA ASP A 116 -4.30 -14.40 -25.66
C ASP A 116 -3.17 -14.83 -26.60
N PHE A 117 -2.25 -13.92 -26.91
CA PHE A 117 -1.05 -14.23 -27.68
C PHE A 117 -0.19 -15.29 -26.98
N LEU A 118 -0.08 -15.22 -25.66
CA LEU A 118 0.76 -16.11 -24.87
C LEU A 118 0.12 -17.48 -24.65
N ASN A 119 -1.17 -17.56 -24.36
CA ASN A 119 -1.92 -18.82 -24.28
C ASN A 119 -1.86 -19.59 -25.60
N ARG A 120 -1.77 -18.87 -26.72
CA ARG A 120 -1.57 -19.46 -28.04
C ARG A 120 -0.15 -20.03 -28.25
N TRP A 121 0.86 -19.49 -27.56
CA TRP A 121 2.26 -19.92 -27.66
C TRP A 121 2.65 -20.98 -26.63
N GLU A 122 2.07 -20.98 -25.43
CA GLU A 122 2.34 -21.99 -24.39
C GLU A 122 1.69 -23.36 -24.70
N GLY A 123 0.75 -23.38 -25.64
CA GLY A 123 0.09 -24.60 -26.15
C GLY A 123 0.76 -25.25 -27.38
N GLN A 124 1.92 -24.75 -27.84
CA GLN A 124 2.71 -25.36 -28.94
C GLN A 124 3.93 -26.10 -28.41
#